data_AF-A0A0U5G4G6-F1
#
_entry.id   AF-A0A0U5G4G6-F1
#
_cell.length_a   1.000
_cell.length_b   1.000
_cell.length_c   1.000
_cell.angle_alpha   90.00
_cell.angle_beta   90.00
_cell.angle_gamma   90.00
#
_symmetry.space_group_name_H-M   'P 1'
#
loop_
_entity.id
_entity.type
_entity.pdbx_description
1 polymer ?
#
loop_
_entity_poly.entity_id
_entity_poly.type
_entity_poly.pdbx_seq_one_letter_code
_entity_poly.pdbx_strand_id
1 'polypeptide(L)'
;MIGRGARHFVFLGRTGYEKPAARRLIEELERDGAHCTVVTGDVIKYADVERAVQAAGATVPLGGVVQAAMGLHESILKYITHEAWQTGTLAKVQGTWNLHQARAAEDKEKDLDFFLLTSSIAGKVGTATEANYCAANNFLDAFAQYRRRLGLKAISLGLGMVSEVGYLHEHRDIGKLLHRKGTRPLLEDEMLQIVDFALAQQLTPTSVRDRDTLAQSLILTGLEDTGHGNSKAQNTPHSRSMYPTHGYLF
;
A
#
# COMPACT_ATOMS: atom_id res chain seq x y z
N MET A 1 -7.72 -4.97 7.49
CA MET A 1 -8.84 -4.01 7.57
C MET A 1 -10.06 -4.56 8.30
N ILE A 2 -10.72 -5.63 7.82
CA ILE A 2 -11.93 -6.19 8.48
C ILE A 2 -11.68 -6.64 9.93
N GLY A 3 -10.55 -7.32 10.18
CA GLY A 3 -10.08 -7.68 11.52
C GLY A 3 -9.66 -6.48 12.39
N ARG A 4 -9.58 -5.27 11.81
CA ARG A 4 -9.35 -4.00 12.51
C ARG A 4 -10.64 -3.18 12.66
N GLY A 5 -11.81 -3.76 12.39
CA GLY A 5 -13.12 -3.15 12.63
C GLY A 5 -13.75 -2.47 11.42
N ALA A 6 -13.09 -2.41 10.26
CA ALA A 6 -13.72 -1.89 9.04
C ALA A 6 -14.91 -2.78 8.63
N ARG A 7 -16.04 -2.15 8.28
CA ARG A 7 -17.28 -2.83 7.89
C ARG A 7 -17.85 -2.37 6.56
N HIS A 8 -17.38 -1.28 5.99
CA HIS A 8 -17.85 -0.78 4.70
C HIS A 8 -16.66 -0.72 3.75
N PHE A 9 -16.77 -1.39 2.60
CA PHE A 9 -15.73 -1.44 1.59
C PHE A 9 -16.29 -1.05 0.24
N VAL A 10 -15.54 -0.22 -0.49
CA VAL A 10 -15.79 0.04 -1.91
C VAL A 10 -14.57 -0.37 -2.71
N PHE A 11 -14.79 -1.24 -3.70
CA PHE A 11 -13.76 -1.71 -4.60
C PHE A 11 -13.99 -1.11 -5.99
N LEU A 12 -12.97 -0.45 -6.54
CA LEU A 12 -12.97 0.05 -7.91
C LEU A 12 -12.03 -0.81 -8.76
N GLY A 13 -12.53 -1.37 -9.85
CA GLY A 13 -11.70 -2.15 -10.77
C GLY A 13 -12.37 -2.45 -12.09
N ARG A 14 -11.56 -2.64 -13.14
CA ARG A 14 -12.03 -2.77 -14.53
C ARG A 14 -12.93 -3.97 -14.79
N THR A 15 -12.78 -5.04 -14.00
CA THR A 15 -13.45 -6.34 -14.23
C THR A 15 -14.53 -6.65 -13.18
N GLY A 16 -14.71 -5.79 -12.16
CA GLY A 16 -15.70 -6.02 -11.10
C GLY A 16 -15.70 -7.46 -10.55
N TYR A 17 -16.84 -8.14 -10.67
CA TYR A 17 -17.06 -9.52 -10.22
C TYR A 17 -16.69 -10.63 -11.23
N GLU A 18 -16.12 -10.28 -12.38
CA GLU A 18 -15.84 -11.26 -13.45
C GLU A 18 -14.80 -12.31 -13.03
N LYS A 19 -13.86 -11.94 -12.16
CA LYS A 19 -12.85 -12.87 -11.65
C LYS A 19 -13.42 -13.70 -10.49
N PRO A 20 -13.34 -15.04 -10.52
CA PRO A 20 -13.79 -15.89 -9.42
C PRO A 20 -13.15 -15.55 -8.07
N ALA A 21 -11.88 -15.14 -8.08
CA ALA A 21 -11.18 -14.71 -6.86
C ALA A 21 -11.78 -13.42 -6.28
N ALA A 22 -12.20 -12.47 -7.13
CA ALA A 22 -12.85 -11.24 -6.66
C ALA A 22 -14.20 -11.56 -6.03
N ARG A 23 -15.01 -12.41 -6.67
CA ARG A 23 -16.28 -12.87 -6.12
C ARG A 23 -16.12 -13.54 -4.75
N ARG A 24 -15.19 -14.50 -4.64
CA ARG A 24 -14.90 -15.18 -3.36
C ARG A 24 -14.48 -14.20 -2.26
N LEU A 25 -13.60 -13.25 -2.57
CA LEU A 25 -13.18 -12.23 -1.59
C LEU A 25 -14.37 -11.42 -1.07
N ILE A 26 -15.27 -10.97 -1.96
CA ILE A 26 -16.46 -10.23 -1.55
C ILE A 26 -17.38 -11.09 -0.68
N GLU A 27 -17.66 -12.33 -1.10
CA GLU A 27 -18.49 -13.27 -0.34
C GLU A 27 -17.90 -13.56 1.05
N GLU A 28 -16.57 -13.71 1.16
CA GLU A 28 -15.87 -13.89 2.42
C GLU A 28 -16.00 -12.66 3.33
N LEU A 29 -15.80 -11.46 2.79
CA LEU A 29 -15.94 -10.21 3.55
C LEU A 29 -17.38 -10.00 4.04
N GLU A 30 -18.37 -10.27 3.19
CA GLU A 30 -19.79 -10.14 3.54
C GLU A 30 -20.22 -11.16 4.59
N ARG A 31 -19.73 -12.41 4.49
CA ARG A 31 -19.92 -13.43 5.52
C ARG A 31 -19.33 -13.01 6.87
N ASP A 32 -18.22 -12.28 6.85
CA ASP A 32 -17.56 -11.74 8.03
C ASP A 32 -18.21 -10.40 8.52
N GLY A 33 -19.35 -10.03 7.94
CA GLY A 33 -20.19 -8.92 8.39
C GLY A 33 -19.87 -7.57 7.75
N ALA A 34 -19.15 -7.54 6.63
CA ALA A 34 -18.90 -6.31 5.88
C ALA A 34 -20.00 -6.03 4.83
N HIS A 35 -20.20 -4.77 4.51
CA HIS A 35 -20.96 -4.30 3.37
C HIS A 35 -19.99 -3.92 2.25
N CYS A 36 -20.06 -4.63 1.13
CA CYS A 36 -19.17 -4.42 -0.01
C CYS A 36 -19.91 -3.82 -1.20
N THR A 37 -19.39 -2.73 -1.74
CA THR A 37 -19.83 -2.17 -3.02
C THR A 37 -18.72 -2.34 -4.04
N VAL A 38 -19.02 -2.97 -5.18
CA VAL A 38 -18.06 -3.09 -6.29
C VAL A 38 -18.49 -2.15 -7.40
N VAL A 39 -17.61 -1.21 -7.73
CA VAL A 39 -17.77 -0.27 -8.83
C VAL A 39 -16.89 -0.74 -9.99
N THR A 40 -17.52 -1.21 -11.06
CA THR A 40 -16.80 -1.49 -12.30
C THR A 40 -16.40 -0.18 -12.95
N GLY A 41 -15.10 0.00 -13.17
CA GLY A 41 -14.54 1.23 -13.72
C GLY A 41 -13.01 1.24 -13.73
N ASP A 42 -12.44 2.26 -14.34
CA ASP A 42 -10.99 2.44 -14.41
C ASP A 42 -10.57 3.67 -13.59
N VAL A 43 -9.59 3.49 -12.70
CA VAL A 43 -9.07 4.57 -11.85
C VAL A 43 -8.50 5.74 -12.67
N ILE A 44 -8.07 5.49 -13.92
CA ILE A 44 -7.58 6.55 -14.81
C ILE A 44 -8.69 7.48 -15.30
N LYS A 45 -9.96 7.06 -15.21
CA LYS A 45 -11.13 7.86 -15.60
C LYS A 45 -11.71 8.54 -14.37
N TYR A 46 -11.68 9.87 -14.36
CA TYR A 46 -12.17 10.65 -13.23
C TYR A 46 -13.62 10.31 -12.85
N ALA A 47 -14.52 10.18 -13.85
CA ALA A 47 -15.92 9.85 -13.61
C ALA A 47 -16.13 8.50 -12.90
N ASP A 48 -15.26 7.50 -13.15
CA ASP A 48 -15.35 6.21 -12.45
C ASP A 48 -14.90 6.32 -11.00
N VAL A 49 -13.84 7.11 -10.76
CA VAL A 49 -13.35 7.40 -9.40
C VAL A 49 -14.38 8.19 -8.60
N GLU A 50 -14.99 9.21 -9.21
CA GLU A 50 -16.03 10.03 -8.59
C GLU A 50 -17.23 9.17 -8.17
N ARG A 51 -17.73 8.28 -9.04
CA ARG A 51 -18.79 7.33 -8.68
C ARG A 51 -18.39 6.43 -7.51
N ALA A 52 -17.14 5.96 -7.47
CA ALA A 52 -16.67 5.11 -6.39
C ALA A 52 -16.57 5.86 -5.06
N VAL A 53 -16.07 7.11 -5.07
CA VAL A 53 -15.99 7.95 -3.87
C VAL A 53 -17.39 8.30 -3.35
N GLN A 54 -18.31 8.67 -4.24
CA GLN A 54 -19.72 8.93 -3.88
C GLN A 54 -20.38 7.69 -3.27
N ALA A 55 -20.18 6.51 -3.87
CA ALA A 55 -20.70 5.25 -3.33
C ALA A 55 -20.13 4.94 -1.94
N ALA A 56 -18.85 5.27 -1.71
CA ALA A 56 -18.20 5.06 -0.42
C ALA A 56 -18.73 6.01 0.66
N GLY A 57 -19.04 7.26 0.31
CA GLY A 57 -19.59 8.28 1.21
C GLY A 57 -21.11 8.25 1.39
N ALA A 58 -21.84 7.36 0.69
CA ALA A 58 -23.30 7.37 0.65
C ALA A 58 -23.97 6.93 1.95
N THR A 59 -23.33 6.03 2.70
CA THR A 59 -23.90 5.42 3.93
C THR A 59 -23.14 5.82 5.19
N VAL A 60 -21.82 5.92 5.09
CA VAL A 60 -20.92 6.30 6.18
C VAL A 60 -19.83 7.23 5.63
N PRO A 61 -19.20 8.08 6.47
CA PRO A 61 -18.05 8.86 6.04
C PRO A 61 -16.92 7.95 5.52
N LEU A 62 -16.31 8.32 4.40
CA LEU A 62 -15.13 7.62 3.87
C LEU A 62 -13.93 7.86 4.80
N GLY A 63 -13.51 6.83 5.55
CA GLY A 63 -12.40 6.93 6.49
C GLY A 63 -11.01 6.84 5.85
N GLY A 64 -10.86 6.21 4.68
CA GLY A 64 -9.54 6.10 4.06
C GLY A 64 -9.53 5.57 2.65
N VAL A 65 -8.42 5.85 1.96
CA VAL A 65 -8.19 5.45 0.56
C VAL A 65 -6.95 4.56 0.48
N VAL A 66 -7.06 3.44 -0.24
CA VAL A 66 -5.92 2.60 -0.62
C VAL A 66 -5.78 2.61 -2.14
N GLN A 67 -4.70 3.22 -2.63
CA GLN A 67 -4.34 3.13 -4.04
C GLN A 67 -3.52 1.86 -4.27
N ALA A 68 -4.22 0.79 -4.68
CA ALA A 68 -3.62 -0.51 -5.04
C ALA A 68 -3.60 -0.77 -6.56
N ALA A 69 -4.10 0.16 -7.38
CA ALA A 69 -4.16 -0.04 -8.83
C ALA A 69 -2.76 -0.10 -9.44
N MET A 70 -2.58 -1.05 -10.35
CA MET A 70 -1.31 -1.30 -11.02
C MET A 70 -1.55 -1.77 -12.45
N GLY A 71 -0.69 -1.31 -13.34
CA GLY A 71 -0.38 -1.97 -14.60
C GLY A 71 1.12 -2.24 -14.66
N LEU A 72 1.50 -3.27 -15.39
CA LEU A 72 2.90 -3.64 -15.58
C LEU A 72 3.12 -4.01 -17.04
N HIS A 73 4.23 -3.54 -17.59
CA HIS A 73 4.73 -3.98 -18.87
C HIS A 73 6.26 -3.89 -18.82
N GLU A 74 6.92 -5.04 -18.90
CA GLU A 74 8.37 -5.12 -18.84
C GLU A 74 8.97 -4.91 -20.23
N SER A 75 9.86 -3.92 -20.36
CA SER A 75 10.65 -3.68 -21.55
C SER A 75 11.87 -2.83 -21.20
N ILE A 76 12.98 -3.07 -21.88
CA ILE A 76 14.14 -2.17 -21.80
C ILE A 76 13.69 -0.82 -22.36
N LEU A 77 14.08 0.28 -21.69
CA LEU A 77 13.63 1.64 -22.02
C LEU A 77 13.73 1.99 -23.52
N LYS A 78 14.77 1.51 -24.21
CA LYS A 78 14.96 1.73 -25.66
C LYS A 78 13.81 1.19 -26.53
N TYR A 79 13.14 0.13 -26.08
CA TYR A 79 12.12 -0.61 -26.83
C TYR A 79 10.71 -0.45 -26.25
N ILE A 80 10.52 0.36 -25.21
CA ILE A 80 9.20 0.57 -24.65
C ILE A 80 8.36 1.43 -25.62
N THR A 81 7.16 0.95 -25.95
CA THR A 81 6.21 1.75 -26.72
C THR A 81 5.54 2.79 -25.80
N HIS A 82 4.97 3.83 -26.40
CA HIS A 82 4.19 4.81 -25.64
C HIS A 82 3.00 4.17 -24.90
N GLU A 83 2.32 3.21 -25.54
CA GLU A 83 1.21 2.47 -24.93
C GLU A 83 1.67 1.61 -23.73
N ALA A 84 2.80 0.93 -23.86
CA ALA A 84 3.41 0.17 -22.76
C ALA A 84 3.85 1.07 -21.60
N TRP A 85 4.36 2.27 -21.91
CA TRP A 85 4.67 3.28 -20.91
C TRP A 85 3.41 3.72 -20.16
N GLN A 86 2.35 4.05 -20.89
CA GLN A 86 1.06 4.45 -20.32
C GLN A 86 0.45 3.34 -19.46
N THR A 87 0.54 2.09 -19.91
CA THR A 87 0.07 0.90 -19.16
C THR A 87 0.72 0.81 -17.79
N GLY A 88 2.04 1.04 -17.70
CA GLY A 88 2.79 0.97 -16.43
C GLY A 88 2.62 2.20 -15.53
N THR A 89 2.21 3.35 -16.09
CA THR A 89 2.24 4.64 -15.38
C THR A 89 0.86 5.16 -15.00
N LEU A 90 -0.13 5.11 -15.90
CA LEU A 90 -1.38 5.85 -15.73
C LEU A 90 -2.18 5.41 -14.49
N ALA A 91 -2.20 4.12 -14.16
CA ALA A 91 -2.94 3.61 -12.99
C ALA A 91 -2.44 4.24 -11.68
N LYS A 92 -1.13 4.45 -11.53
CA LYS A 92 -0.52 5.05 -10.34
C LYS A 92 -0.43 6.57 -10.43
N VAL A 93 -0.18 7.14 -11.62
CA VAL A 93 -0.05 8.59 -11.78
C VAL A 93 -1.43 9.24 -11.86
N GLN A 94 -2.12 9.05 -12.99
CA GLN A 94 -3.43 9.64 -13.23
C GLN A 94 -4.46 9.11 -12.23
N GLY A 95 -4.41 7.81 -11.90
CA GLY A 95 -5.35 7.22 -10.95
C GLY A 95 -5.26 7.83 -9.55
N THR A 96 -4.05 8.06 -9.04
CA THR A 96 -3.85 8.72 -7.74
C THR A 96 -4.29 10.17 -7.77
N TRP A 97 -4.00 10.87 -8.87
CA TRP A 97 -4.46 12.25 -9.07
C TRP A 97 -5.99 12.32 -9.07
N ASN A 98 -6.68 11.41 -9.76
CA ASN A 98 -8.13 11.35 -9.76
C ASN A 98 -8.70 11.09 -8.35
N LEU A 99 -8.10 10.17 -7.58
CA LEU A 99 -8.50 9.92 -6.19
C LEU A 99 -8.32 11.17 -5.30
N HIS A 100 -7.28 11.95 -5.54
CA HIS A 100 -7.07 13.23 -4.85
C HIS A 100 -8.14 14.26 -5.23
N GLN A 101 -8.38 14.46 -6.52
CA GLN A 101 -9.33 15.43 -7.05
C GLN A 101 -10.79 15.07 -6.73
N ALA A 102 -11.14 13.79 -6.64
CA ALA A 102 -12.50 13.39 -6.26
C ALA A 102 -12.82 13.75 -4.81
N ARG A 103 -11.82 13.70 -3.92
CA ARG A 103 -11.96 14.16 -2.52
C ARG A 103 -11.92 15.69 -2.43
N ALA A 104 -10.95 16.29 -3.13
CA ALA A 104 -11.03 17.57 -3.84
C ALA A 104 -12.42 18.23 -3.90
N ALA A 105 -13.19 17.71 -4.85
CA ALA A 105 -14.48 18.23 -5.24
C ALA A 105 -15.56 18.15 -4.14
N GLU A 106 -15.36 17.32 -3.12
CA GLU A 106 -16.27 17.19 -1.99
C GLU A 106 -15.89 18.11 -0.80
N ASP A 107 -14.73 18.77 -0.83
CA ASP A 107 -14.13 19.54 0.28
C ASP A 107 -13.99 18.69 1.57
N LYS A 108 -13.57 17.43 1.41
CA LYS A 108 -13.50 16.40 2.48
C LYS A 108 -12.17 15.66 2.52
N GLU A 109 -11.08 16.25 2.04
CA GLU A 109 -9.76 15.61 2.03
C GLU A 109 -9.15 15.52 3.43
N LYS A 110 -9.54 16.43 4.33
CA LYS A 110 -9.08 16.48 5.71
C LYS A 110 -9.79 15.46 6.62
N ASP A 111 -10.92 14.93 6.18
CA ASP A 111 -11.73 13.96 6.93
C ASP A 111 -11.18 12.52 6.83
N LEU A 112 -10.21 12.27 5.96
CA LEU A 112 -9.59 10.96 5.83
C LEU A 112 -8.68 10.67 7.02
N ASP A 113 -8.83 9.49 7.61
CA ASP A 113 -7.88 8.93 8.59
C ASP A 113 -6.57 8.55 7.90
N PHE A 114 -6.63 8.09 6.64
CA PHE A 114 -5.45 7.69 5.88
C PHE A 114 -5.59 7.80 4.35
N PHE A 115 -4.46 8.00 3.67
CA PHE A 115 -4.33 7.85 2.22
C PHE A 115 -3.08 6.99 1.92
N LEU A 116 -3.29 5.69 1.72
CA LEU A 116 -2.23 4.71 1.54
C LEU A 116 -1.92 4.53 0.05
N LEU A 117 -0.67 4.75 -0.34
CA LEU A 117 -0.16 4.48 -1.69
C LEU A 117 0.67 3.21 -1.67
N THR A 118 0.31 2.24 -2.51
CA THR A 118 1.13 1.04 -2.70
C THR A 118 2.22 1.34 -3.72
N SER A 119 3.43 1.61 -3.24
CA SER A 119 4.62 1.84 -4.07
C SER A 119 5.48 0.57 -4.11
N SER A 120 6.70 0.67 -4.61
CA SER A 120 7.67 -0.42 -4.67
C SER A 120 9.08 0.10 -4.43
N ILE A 121 9.93 -0.75 -3.86
CA ILE A 121 11.37 -0.52 -3.80
C ILE A 121 11.97 -0.19 -5.17
N ALA A 122 11.40 -0.74 -6.25
CA ALA A 122 11.81 -0.46 -7.62
C ALA A 122 11.79 1.04 -7.96
N GLY A 123 10.92 1.84 -7.30
CA GLY A 123 10.90 3.29 -7.46
C GLY A 123 12.16 4.00 -6.97
N LYS A 124 12.98 3.35 -6.11
CA LYS A 124 14.23 3.91 -5.56
C LYS A 124 15.49 3.24 -6.10
N VAL A 125 15.48 1.91 -6.21
CA VAL A 125 16.67 1.16 -6.64
C VAL A 125 16.73 0.95 -8.16
N GLY A 126 15.58 1.06 -8.83
CA GLY A 126 15.44 0.84 -10.27
C GLY A 126 15.51 -0.64 -10.66
N THR A 127 14.82 -0.97 -11.75
CA THR A 127 14.93 -2.25 -12.46
C THR A 127 15.08 -1.99 -13.95
N ALA A 128 16.08 -2.60 -14.59
CA ALA A 128 16.48 -2.29 -15.97
C ALA A 128 15.36 -2.45 -17.02
N THR A 129 14.40 -3.34 -16.76
CA THR A 129 13.28 -3.68 -17.65
C THR A 129 11.95 -3.04 -17.22
N GLU A 130 11.94 -2.20 -16.18
CA GLU A 130 10.70 -1.71 -15.58
C GLU A 130 10.71 -0.18 -15.43
N ALA A 131 11.27 0.56 -16.39
CA ALA A 131 11.43 2.01 -16.31
C ALA A 131 10.09 2.75 -16.07
N ASN A 132 9.01 2.31 -16.73
CA ASN A 132 7.65 2.79 -16.54
C ASN A 132 7.15 2.56 -15.09
N TYR A 133 7.32 1.37 -14.55
CA TYR A 133 6.92 0.99 -13.20
C TYR A 133 7.75 1.73 -12.14
N CYS A 134 9.06 1.84 -12.33
CA CYS A 134 9.94 2.61 -11.43
C CYS A 134 9.50 4.08 -11.37
N ALA A 135 9.24 4.70 -12.53
CA ALA A 135 8.76 6.08 -12.60
C ALA A 135 7.39 6.24 -11.91
N ALA A 136 6.47 5.30 -12.13
CA ALA A 136 5.14 5.32 -11.55
C ALA A 136 5.15 5.21 -10.01
N ASN A 137 6.02 4.36 -9.44
CA ASN A 137 6.17 4.22 -8.00
C ASN A 137 6.90 5.42 -7.38
N ASN A 138 7.93 5.95 -8.05
CA ASN A 138 8.58 7.17 -7.58
C ASN A 138 7.64 8.39 -7.58
N PHE A 139 6.68 8.45 -8.52
CA PHE A 139 5.59 9.41 -8.46
C PHE A 139 4.75 9.26 -7.18
N LEU A 140 4.38 8.04 -6.77
CA LEU A 140 3.61 7.83 -5.54
C LEU A 140 4.38 8.33 -4.30
N ASP A 141 5.69 8.06 -4.24
CA ASP A 141 6.53 8.51 -3.14
C ASP A 141 6.59 10.05 -3.05
N ALA A 142 6.76 10.72 -4.20
CA ALA A 142 6.74 12.17 -4.28
C ALA A 142 5.34 12.74 -4.01
N PHE A 143 4.29 12.06 -4.45
CA PHE A 143 2.90 12.46 -4.24
C PHE A 143 2.53 12.42 -2.75
N ALA A 144 3.00 11.43 -1.99
CA ALA A 144 2.80 11.40 -0.54
C ALA A 144 3.41 12.64 0.15
N GLN A 145 4.61 13.05 -0.26
CA GLN A 145 5.22 14.29 0.25
C GLN A 145 4.41 15.53 -0.15
N TYR A 146 3.99 15.62 -1.42
CA TYR A 146 3.14 16.70 -1.92
C TYR A 146 1.86 16.83 -1.09
N ARG A 147 1.11 15.74 -0.91
CA ARG A 147 -0.15 15.75 -0.17
C ARG A 147 0.04 16.17 1.28
N ARG A 148 1.12 15.71 1.93
CA ARG A 148 1.45 16.10 3.31
C ARG A 148 1.87 17.57 3.45
N ARG A 149 2.52 18.16 2.44
CA ARG A 149 2.78 19.62 2.41
C ARG A 149 1.50 20.45 2.37
N LEU A 150 0.39 19.89 1.87
CA LEU A 150 -0.94 20.49 1.94
C LEU A 150 -1.65 20.26 3.29
N GLY A 151 -0.98 19.61 4.25
CA GLY A 151 -1.59 19.22 5.53
C GLY A 151 -2.54 18.02 5.44
N LEU A 152 -2.56 17.32 4.31
CA LEU A 152 -3.43 16.16 4.08
C LEU A 152 -2.72 14.85 4.42
N LYS A 153 -3.48 13.82 4.81
CA LYS A 153 -2.94 12.49 5.10
C LYS A 153 -2.43 11.83 3.81
N ALA A 154 -1.22 11.27 3.86
CA ALA A 154 -0.72 10.30 2.90
C ALA A 154 0.48 9.53 3.46
N ILE A 155 0.63 8.28 3.04
CA ILE A 155 1.86 7.52 3.18
C ILE A 155 2.07 6.63 1.96
N SER A 156 3.31 6.57 1.47
CA SER A 156 3.74 5.64 0.44
C SER A 156 4.43 4.43 1.07
N LEU A 157 4.04 3.24 0.65
CA LEU A 157 4.69 1.99 1.01
C LEU A 157 5.51 1.50 -0.16
N GLY A 158 6.81 1.78 -0.15
CA GLY A 158 7.78 1.22 -1.10
C GLY A 158 8.02 -0.25 -0.77
N LEU A 159 7.10 -1.12 -1.19
CA LEU A 159 7.17 -2.53 -0.85
C LEU A 159 8.30 -3.22 -1.62
N GLY A 160 9.12 -3.95 -0.87
CA GLY A 160 9.95 -5.03 -1.39
C GLY A 160 9.09 -6.15 -1.99
N MET A 161 9.75 -7.21 -2.44
CA MET A 161 9.06 -8.29 -3.15
C MET A 161 8.22 -9.12 -2.19
N VAL A 162 6.90 -9.19 -2.39
CA VAL A 162 5.98 -9.96 -1.54
C VAL A 162 5.82 -11.37 -2.11
N SER A 163 6.22 -12.41 -1.37
CA SER A 163 6.28 -13.78 -1.88
C SER A 163 4.94 -14.51 -1.96
N GLU A 164 3.95 -14.08 -1.18
CA GLU A 164 2.77 -14.91 -0.88
C GLU A 164 1.49 -14.49 -1.61
N VAL A 165 1.44 -13.26 -2.15
CA VAL A 165 0.25 -12.70 -2.82
C VAL A 165 0.61 -11.82 -4.03
N GLY A 166 -0.31 -11.73 -5.01
CA GLY A 166 -0.19 -10.85 -6.18
C GLY A 166 0.54 -11.45 -7.39
N TYR A 167 0.95 -10.59 -8.33
CA TYR A 167 1.55 -10.97 -9.63
C TYR A 167 2.74 -11.95 -9.50
N LEU A 168 3.50 -11.85 -8.40
CA LEU A 168 4.65 -12.71 -8.15
C LEU A 168 4.28 -14.15 -7.75
N HIS A 169 3.17 -14.34 -7.02
CA HIS A 169 2.66 -15.66 -6.65
C HIS A 169 2.29 -16.49 -7.90
N GLU A 170 1.83 -15.81 -8.95
CA GLU A 170 1.47 -16.41 -10.24
C GLU A 170 2.71 -16.81 -11.08
N HIS A 171 3.92 -16.38 -10.69
CA HIS A 171 5.18 -16.61 -11.42
C HIS A 171 6.30 -17.16 -10.52
N ARG A 172 6.21 -18.48 -10.22
CA ARG A 172 7.04 -19.24 -9.25
C ARG A 172 8.56 -19.21 -9.49
N ASP A 173 9.03 -18.94 -10.71
CA ASP A 173 10.46 -18.94 -11.05
C ASP A 173 11.22 -17.73 -10.51
N ILE A 174 10.49 -16.66 -10.16
CA ILE A 174 11.11 -15.40 -9.75
C ILE A 174 11.76 -15.55 -8.36
N GLY A 175 11.17 -16.30 -7.42
CA GLY A 175 11.72 -16.48 -6.06
C GLY A 175 13.17 -16.99 -6.00
N LYS A 176 13.58 -17.86 -6.94
CA LYS A 176 14.95 -18.37 -7.04
C LYS A 176 15.95 -17.32 -7.53
N LEU A 177 15.51 -16.42 -8.41
CA LEU A 177 16.33 -15.31 -8.92
C LEU A 177 16.60 -14.27 -7.82
N LEU A 178 15.69 -14.11 -6.87
CA LEU A 178 15.75 -13.10 -5.80
C LEU A 178 16.68 -13.48 -4.67
N HIS A 179 16.65 -14.74 -4.25
CA HIS A 179 17.66 -15.26 -3.33
C HIS A 179 19.08 -15.03 -3.87
N ARG A 180 19.28 -15.12 -5.20
CA ARG A 180 20.57 -14.82 -5.84
C ARG A 180 20.91 -13.34 -5.86
N LYS A 181 19.94 -12.44 -5.73
CA LYS A 181 20.11 -10.98 -5.65
C LYS A 181 20.21 -10.46 -4.20
N GLY A 182 20.23 -11.35 -3.21
CA GLY A 182 20.36 -10.98 -1.79
C GLY A 182 19.13 -10.30 -1.20
N THR A 183 17.97 -10.40 -1.86
CA THR A 183 16.71 -9.84 -1.35
C THR A 183 15.89 -10.92 -0.66
N ARG A 184 15.48 -10.66 0.59
CA ARG A 184 14.51 -11.49 1.29
C ARG A 184 13.10 -11.10 0.85
N PRO A 185 12.24 -12.05 0.46
CA PRO A 185 10.85 -11.71 0.19
C PRO A 185 10.13 -11.35 1.49
N LEU A 186 9.20 -10.40 1.39
CA LEU A 186 8.31 -10.00 2.45
C LEU A 186 7.16 -11.02 2.57
N LEU A 187 6.94 -11.54 3.76
CA LEU A 187 5.80 -12.41 4.06
C LEU A 187 4.51 -11.58 4.19
N GLU A 188 3.36 -12.22 4.03
CA GLU A 188 2.06 -11.56 4.13
C GLU A 188 1.86 -10.92 5.51
N ASP A 189 2.14 -11.65 6.60
CA ASP A 189 2.02 -11.14 7.97
C ASP A 189 2.92 -9.92 8.22
N GLU A 190 4.13 -9.93 7.65
CA GLU A 190 5.05 -8.79 7.76
C GLU A 190 4.50 -7.58 7.00
N MET A 191 3.98 -7.80 5.79
CA MET A 191 3.34 -6.75 4.99
C MET A 191 2.15 -6.13 5.73
N LEU A 192 1.29 -6.96 6.34
CA LEU A 192 0.15 -6.48 7.12
C LEU A 192 0.60 -5.66 8.34
N GLN A 193 1.64 -6.09 9.06
CA GLN A 193 2.21 -5.33 10.17
C GLN A 193 2.78 -3.98 9.73
N ILE A 194 3.45 -3.93 8.57
CA ILE A 194 3.95 -2.69 7.99
C ILE A 194 2.79 -1.76 7.62
N VAL A 195 1.71 -2.29 7.05
CA VAL A 195 0.50 -1.51 6.77
C VAL A 195 -0.09 -0.94 8.06
N ASP A 196 -0.22 -1.75 9.12
CA ASP A 196 -0.74 -1.27 10.41
C ASP A 196 0.13 -0.14 10.99
N PHE A 197 1.45 -0.29 10.93
CA PHE A 197 2.40 0.75 11.36
C PHE A 197 2.25 2.02 10.51
N ALA A 198 2.12 1.88 9.19
CA ALA A 198 1.99 2.98 8.24
C ALA A 198 0.70 3.79 8.43
N LEU A 199 -0.40 3.13 8.76
CA LEU A 199 -1.67 3.78 9.06
C LEU A 199 -1.62 4.49 10.41
N ALA A 200 -1.02 3.88 11.44
CA ALA A 200 -0.84 4.49 12.75
C ALA A 200 -0.03 5.80 12.69
N GLN A 201 0.96 5.90 11.81
CA GLN A 201 1.78 7.11 11.59
C GLN A 201 1.01 8.27 10.94
N GLN A 202 -0.17 8.01 10.36
CA GLN A 202 -1.02 9.05 9.77
C GLN A 202 -1.99 9.64 10.79
N LEU A 203 -2.17 9.02 11.96
CA LEU A 203 -2.95 9.59 13.05
C LEU A 203 -2.26 10.84 13.61
N THR A 204 -3.04 11.74 14.20
CA THR A 204 -2.51 12.99 14.77
C THR A 204 -1.49 12.67 15.88
N PRO A 205 -0.23 13.16 15.79
CA PRO A 205 0.79 12.86 16.79
C PRO A 205 0.37 13.34 18.18
N THR A 206 0.55 12.47 19.19
CA THR A 206 0.33 12.84 20.60
C THR A 206 1.51 13.61 21.20
N SER A 207 2.66 13.67 20.51
CA SER A 207 3.82 14.45 20.92
C SER A 207 4.39 15.26 19.75
N VAL A 208 4.58 16.56 19.96
CA VAL A 208 5.30 17.44 19.04
C VAL A 208 6.79 17.21 19.28
N ARG A 209 7.43 16.39 18.43
CA ARG A 209 8.88 16.45 18.28
C ARG A 209 9.17 17.20 16.98
N ASP A 210 10.21 18.02 16.97
CA ASP A 210 10.84 18.56 15.76
C ASP A 210 11.34 17.41 14.89
N ARG A 211 10.42 16.78 14.17
CA ARG A 211 10.73 15.81 13.12
C ARG A 211 10.32 16.42 11.81
N ASP A 212 11.13 16.19 10.79
CA ASP A 212 10.72 16.41 9.42
C ASP A 212 9.45 15.58 9.19
N THR A 213 8.32 16.28 9.12
CA THR A 213 7.02 15.63 8.92
C THR A 213 6.98 14.95 7.57
N LEU A 214 7.79 15.35 6.59
CA LEU A 214 7.85 14.72 5.28
C LEU A 214 8.65 13.41 5.30
N ALA A 215 9.61 13.24 6.21
CA ALA A 215 10.37 12.00 6.34
C ALA A 215 9.50 10.78 6.66
N GLN A 216 8.32 10.99 7.25
CA GLN A 216 7.35 9.93 7.56
C GLN A 216 6.41 9.60 6.39
N SER A 217 6.56 10.22 5.21
CA SER A 217 5.64 10.00 4.07
C SER A 217 5.96 8.73 3.29
N LEU A 218 7.07 8.04 3.58
CA LEU A 218 7.53 6.85 2.89
C LEU A 218 8.07 5.83 3.88
N ILE A 219 7.61 4.59 3.77
CA ILE A 219 8.26 3.42 4.37
C ILE A 219 8.76 2.56 3.20
N LEU A 220 10.04 2.21 3.23
CA LEU A 220 10.70 1.41 2.20
C LEU A 220 11.13 0.08 2.80
N THR A 221 10.76 -1.03 2.16
CA THR A 221 11.12 -2.39 2.60
C THR A 221 11.89 -3.12 1.51
N GLY A 222 12.54 -4.23 1.83
CA GLY A 222 13.36 -5.01 0.89
C GLY A 222 14.80 -4.50 0.74
N LEU A 223 15.22 -3.54 1.59
CA LEU A 223 16.62 -3.14 1.76
C LEU A 223 17.27 -3.82 2.99
N GLU A 224 16.56 -4.71 3.67
CA GLU A 224 17.08 -5.36 4.87
C GLU A 224 18.20 -6.35 4.50
N ASP A 225 19.35 -6.24 5.17
CA ASP A 225 20.50 -7.11 4.96
C ASP A 225 20.18 -8.57 5.36
N THR A 226 20.51 -9.51 4.47
CA THR A 226 20.44 -10.96 4.75
C THR A 226 21.47 -11.42 5.79
N GLY A 227 22.45 -10.58 6.15
CA GLY A 227 23.59 -10.89 7.01
C GLY A 227 23.30 -11.21 8.48
N HIS A 228 22.08 -10.96 8.99
CA HIS A 228 21.75 -11.21 10.41
C HIS A 228 20.77 -12.37 10.64
N GLY A 229 20.53 -13.21 9.63
CA GLY A 229 19.62 -14.36 9.72
C GLY A 229 20.08 -15.53 10.60
N ASN A 230 21.17 -15.41 11.36
CA ASN A 230 21.67 -16.48 12.23
C ASN A 230 21.85 -16.12 13.71
N SER A 231 21.41 -14.94 14.16
CA SER A 231 21.09 -14.78 15.58
C SER A 231 19.69 -15.35 15.83
N LYS A 232 19.58 -16.69 15.77
CA LYS A 232 18.65 -17.35 16.67
C LYS A 232 19.02 -16.81 18.05
N ALA A 233 18.15 -16.01 18.64
CA ALA A 233 18.15 -15.83 20.08
C ALA A 233 18.21 -17.25 20.65
N GLN A 234 19.39 -17.62 21.14
CA GLN A 234 19.58 -18.89 21.80
C GLN A 234 18.62 -18.86 22.97
N ASN A 235 17.59 -19.68 22.84
CA ASN A 235 16.72 -20.06 23.93
C ASN A 235 17.61 -20.91 24.87
N THR A 236 18.43 -20.25 25.68
CA THR A 236 19.15 -20.88 26.80
C THR A 236 18.29 -20.68 28.05
N PRO A 237 17.66 -21.74 28.56
CA PRO A 237 16.90 -21.66 29.79
C PRO A 237 17.88 -21.77 30.96
N HIS A 238 18.57 -20.69 31.34
CA HIS A 238 19.19 -20.54 32.67
C HIS A 238 19.78 -19.13 32.84
N SER A 239 19.03 -18.21 33.43
CA SER A 239 19.54 -17.38 34.53
C SER A 239 18.37 -16.78 35.30
N ARG A 240 18.27 -17.15 36.57
CA ARG A 240 17.38 -16.57 37.57
C ARG A 240 17.98 -15.26 38.09
N SER A 241 17.08 -14.40 38.58
CA SER A 241 17.29 -13.33 39.59
C SER A 241 17.84 -12.01 39.04
N MET A 242 17.29 -10.81 39.32
CA MET A 242 16.53 -10.33 40.48
C MET A 242 15.43 -9.32 40.10
N TYR A 243 14.35 -9.33 40.89
CA TYR A 243 13.24 -8.37 41.01
C TYR A 243 13.70 -6.93 41.43
N PRO A 244 12.83 -5.87 41.51
CA PRO A 244 11.37 -5.92 41.64
C PRO A 244 10.50 -4.93 40.84
N THR A 245 9.28 -5.44 40.58
CA THR A 245 7.97 -4.78 40.63
C THR A 245 7.87 -3.50 41.44
N HIS A 246 7.36 -2.42 40.81
CA HIS A 246 6.42 -1.37 41.27
C HIS A 246 5.88 -0.76 39.96
N GLY A 247 4.60 -0.53 39.63
CA GLY A 247 3.34 -0.38 40.35
C GLY A 247 2.59 0.79 39.66
N TYR A 248 1.28 0.60 39.37
CA TYR A 248 0.23 1.61 39.03
C TYR A 248 0.17 2.14 37.57
N LEU A 249 -0.92 1.87 36.82
CA LEU A 249 -2.17 2.67 36.62
C LEU A 249 -1.87 4.04 35.93
N PHE A 250 -2.38 4.40 34.75
CA PHE A 250 -3.66 4.19 34.04
C PHE A 250 -3.48 3.75 32.59
#